data_AF-A0A372JRX0-F1
#
_entry.id   AF-A0A372JRX0-F1
#
_cell.length_a   1.000
_cell.length_b   1.000
_cell.length_c   1.000
_cell.angle_alpha   90.00
_cell.angle_beta   90.00
_cell.angle_gamma   90.00
#
_symmetry.space_group_name_H-M   'P 1'
#
loop_
_entity.id
_entity.type
_entity.pdbx_description
1 polymer ?
#
loop_
_entity_poly.entity_id
_entity_poly.type
_entity_poly.pdbx_seq_one_letter_code
_entity_poly.pdbx_strand_id
1 'polypeptide(L)' 'MAPNQCPDDVALAQLRNDFPGHRIWRSARLDGRLGDWVASLHDPAAGIDPTVICSDATALRSALEEERQQAAVRNEDR' A
#
# COMPACT_ATOMS: atom_id res chain seq x y z
N MET A 1 -2.71 -18.09 22.66
CA MET A 1 -3.19 -18.37 21.28
C MET A 1 -2.87 -17.14 20.45
N ALA A 2 -1.94 -17.26 19.51
CA ALA A 2 -1.61 -16.15 18.59
C ALA A 2 -2.86 -15.80 17.77
N PRO A 3 -3.12 -14.52 17.45
CA PRO A 3 -4.28 -14.18 16.65
C PRO A 3 -4.14 -14.89 15.30
N ASN A 4 -5.25 -15.44 14.85
CA ASN A 4 -5.42 -16.16 13.60
C ASN A 4 -5.21 -15.18 12.42
N GLN A 5 -3.97 -14.72 12.22
CA GLN A 5 -3.62 -13.75 11.18
C GLN A 5 -3.87 -14.43 9.84
N CYS A 6 -4.92 -13.97 9.16
CA CYS A 6 -5.11 -14.33 7.77
C CYS A 6 -3.88 -13.86 6.98
N PRO A 7 -3.51 -14.55 5.88
CA PRO A 7 -2.36 -14.19 5.06
C PRO A 7 -2.39 -12.72 4.59
N ASP A 8 -3.58 -12.15 4.47
CA ASP A 8 -3.78 -10.75 4.15
C ASP A 8 -3.39 -9.79 5.29
N ASP A 9 -3.61 -10.16 6.55
CA ASP A 9 -3.19 -9.34 7.69
C ASP A 9 -1.65 -9.25 7.74
N VAL A 10 -0.99 -10.37 7.43
CA VAL A 10 0.48 -10.44 7.31
C VAL A 10 0.97 -9.57 6.15
N ALA A 11 0.34 -9.68 4.97
CA ALA A 11 0.68 -8.84 3.83
C ALA A 11 0.47 -7.35 4.11
N LEU A 12 -0.62 -7.00 4.80
CA LEU A 12 -0.91 -5.62 5.20
C LEU A 12 0.14 -5.08 6.18
N ALA A 13 0.54 -5.88 7.18
CA ALA A 13 1.57 -5.49 8.12
C ALA A 13 2.93 -5.28 7.42
N GLN A 14 3.29 -6.15 6.48
CA GLN A 14 4.52 -6.01 5.68
C GLN A 14 4.50 -4.74 4.83
N LEU A 15 3.39 -4.49 4.12
CA LEU A 15 3.23 -3.28 3.30
C LEU A 15 3.35 -2.00 4.14
N ARG A 16 2.73 -1.96 5.32
CA ARG A 16 2.82 -0.79 6.21
C ARG A 16 4.23 -0.58 6.77
N ASN A 17 4.97 -1.67 7.00
CA ASN A 17 6.35 -1.59 7.46
C ASN A 17 7.30 -1.13 6.33
N ASP A 18 7.06 -1.58 5.10
CA ASP A 18 7.87 -1.18 3.94
C ASP A 18 7.58 0.28 3.53
N PHE A 19 6.32 0.70 3.59
CA PHE A 19 5.83 2.01 3.17
C PHE A 19 5.25 2.84 4.33
N PRO A 20 6.06 3.31 5.29
CA PRO A 20 5.56 4.09 6.44
C PRO A 20 4.95 5.44 6.05
N GLY A 21 5.30 6.01 4.90
CA GLY A 21 4.71 7.26 4.38
C GLY A 21 3.34 7.09 3.72
N HIS A 22 2.85 5.85 3.61
CA HIS A 22 1.59 5.52 2.96
C HIS A 22 0.63 4.92 3.98
N ARG A 23 -0.63 5.36 3.92
CA ARG A 23 -1.71 4.75 4.68
C ARG A 23 -2.29 3.63 3.85
N ILE A 24 -2.08 2.38 4.28
CA ILE A 24 -2.53 1.19 3.56
C ILE A 24 -3.63 0.49 4.36
N TRP A 25 -4.73 0.15 3.69
CA TRP A 25 -5.85 -0.59 4.25
C TRP A 25 -6.53 -1.47 3.19
N ARG A 26 -7.37 -2.39 3.66
CA ARG A 26 -8.19 -3.21 2.76
C ARG A 26 -9.64 -2.79 2.85
N SER A 27 -10.25 -2.52 1.70
CA SER A 27 -11.68 -2.27 1.62
C SER A 27 -12.43 -3.58 1.84
N ALA A 28 -13.53 -3.55 2.58
CA ALA A 28 -14.43 -4.68 2.70
C ALA A 28 -15.53 -4.54 1.65
N ARG A 29 -15.73 -5.57 0.80
CA ARG A 29 -16.89 -5.58 -0.09
C ARG A 29 -18.14 -5.90 0.71
N LEU A 30 -19.29 -5.39 0.25
CA LEU A 30 -20.59 -5.60 0.89
C LEU A 30 -20.95 -7.09 1.05
N ASP A 31 -20.34 -7.94 0.22
CA ASP A 31 -20.51 -9.40 0.19
C ASP A 31 -19.77 -10.16 1.32
N GLY A 32 -19.13 -9.44 2.26
CA GLY A 32 -18.34 -10.05 3.34
C GLY A 32 -17.00 -10.63 2.88
N ARG A 33 -16.72 -10.57 1.58
CA ARG A 33 -15.42 -10.88 0.99
C ARG A 33 -14.47 -9.72 1.16
N LEU A 34 -13.21 -10.06 1.37
CA LEU A 34 -12.13 -9.09 1.39
C LEU A 34 -12.07 -8.41 0.02
N GLY A 35 -12.17 -7.09 0.02
CA GLY A 35 -12.20 -6.27 -1.18
C GLY A 35 -10.81 -5.82 -1.60
N ASP A 36 -10.82 -4.71 -2.32
CA ASP A 36 -9.63 -4.14 -2.94
C ASP A 36 -8.68 -3.55 -1.88
N TRP A 37 -7.39 -3.65 -2.18
CA TRP A 37 -6.30 -3.05 -1.45
C TRP A 37 -6.17 -1.59 -1.82
N VAL A 38 -6.13 -0.73 -0.80
CA VAL A 38 -6.04 0.72 -0.98
C VAL A 38 -4.81 1.22 -0.25
N ALA A 39 -3.99 1.99 -0.96
CA ALA A 39 -2.88 2.73 -0.41
C ALA A 39 -3.07 4.21 -0.75
N SER A 40 -3.26 5.05 0.25
CA SER A 40 -3.22 6.49 0.06
C SER A 40 -1.92 7.05 0.58
N LEU A 41 -1.31 7.90 -0.23
CA LEU A 41 -0.13 8.65 0.16
C LEU A 41 -0.50 9.62 1.29
N HIS A 42 0.13 9.46 2.45
CA HIS A 42 -0.04 10.39 3.55
C HIS A 42 1.06 11.46 3.55
N ASP A 43 2.29 11.05 3.23
CA ASP A 43 3.43 11.93 3.11
C ASP A 43 3.65 12.32 1.64
N PRO A 44 3.40 13.58 1.23
CA PRO A 44 3.53 14.00 -0.17
C PRO A 44 4.99 14.01 -0.66
N ALA A 45 5.99 13.85 0.21
CA ALA A 45 7.38 13.66 -0.19
C ALA A 45 7.73 12.19 -0.45
N ALA A 46 6.85 11.25 -0.11
CA ALA A 46 7.09 9.81 -0.24
C ALA A 46 6.56 9.19 -1.55
N GLY A 47 5.81 9.92 -2.38
CA GLY A 47 5.15 9.38 -3.58
C GLY A 47 4.60 10.46 -4.52
N ILE A 48 4.13 10.03 -5.69
CA ILE A 48 3.61 10.92 -6.76
C ILE A 48 2.08 10.84 -6.81
N ASP A 49 1.50 9.64 -6.70
CA ASP A 49 0.06 9.43 -6.76
C ASP A 49 -0.57 9.42 -5.36
N PRO A 50 -1.67 10.16 -5.15
CA PRO A 50 -2.28 10.26 -3.83
C PRO A 50 -3.05 9.00 -3.41
N THR A 51 -3.52 8.14 -4.32
CA THR A 51 -4.34 6.96 -3.94
C THR A 51 -4.28 5.84 -4.98
N VAL A 52 -3.54 4.79 -4.66
CA VAL A 52 -3.48 3.54 -5.43
C VAL A 52 -4.51 2.54 -4.90
N ILE A 53 -5.30 1.97 -5.81
CA ILE A 53 -6.25 0.90 -5.51
C ILE A 53 -5.91 -0.30 -6.39
N CYS A 54 -5.75 -1.47 -5.80
CA CYS A 54 -5.44 -2.72 -6.49
C CYS A 54 -6.26 -3.87 -5.94
N SER A 55 -6.59 -4.86 -6.77
CA SER A 55 -7.34 -6.03 -6.32
C SER A 55 -6.49 -7.02 -5.52
N ASP A 56 -5.15 -6.93 -5.61
CA ASP A 56 -4.20 -7.84 -4.98
C ASP A 56 -3.05 -7.10 -4.28
N ALA A 57 -2.51 -7.70 -3.22
CA ALA A 57 -1.43 -7.13 -2.42
C ALA A 57 -0.12 -6.97 -3.22
N THR A 58 0.18 -7.93 -4.11
CA THR A 58 1.39 -7.90 -4.95
C THR A 58 1.32 -6.77 -5.97
N ALA A 59 0.15 -6.56 -6.58
CA ALA A 59 -0.06 -5.45 -7.51
C ALA A 59 0.09 -4.11 -6.79
N LEU A 60 -0.48 -3.98 -5.58
CA LEU A 60 -0.31 -2.78 -4.75
C LEU A 60 1.17 -2.52 -4.43
N ARG A 61 1.92 -3.55 -4.03
CA ARG A 61 3.35 -3.41 -3.73
C ARG A 61 4.13 -2.92 -4.94
N SER A 62 3.91 -3.51 -6.11
CA SER A 62 4.63 -3.14 -7.33
C SER A 62 4.36 -1.68 -7.70
N ALA A 63 3.10 -1.25 -7.63
CA ALA A 63 2.73 0.14 -7.90
C ALA A 63 3.43 1.11 -6.93
N LEU A 64 3.39 0.82 -5.64
CA LEU A 64 4.04 1.64 -4.60
C LEU A 64 5.58 1.70 -4.77
N GLU A 65 6.20 0.60 -5.21
CA GLU A 65 7.64 0.55 -5.46
C GLU A 65 8.04 1.35 -6.71
N GLU A 66 7.24 1.33 -7.77
CA GLU A 66 7.44 2.18 -8.95
C GLU A 66 7.25 3.66 -8.61
N GLU A 67 6.26 4.01 -7.80
CA GLU A 67 6.05 5.38 -7.34
C GLU A 67 7.20 5.91 -6.50
N ARG A 68 7.73 5.09 -5.57
CA ARG A 68 8.90 5.45 -4.78
C ARG A 68 10.13 5.70 -5.63
N GLN A 69 10.37 4.86 -6.63
CA GLN A 69 11.47 5.05 -7.57
C GLN A 69 11.32 6.36 -8.34
N GLN A 70 10.11 6.66 -8.82
CA GLN A 70 9.83 7.92 -9.52
C GLN A 70 9.98 9.14 -8.59
N ALA A 71 9.50 9.06 -7.35
CA ALA A 71 9.65 10.13 -6.36
C ALA A 71 11.12 10.38 -6.00
N ALA A 72 11.92 9.32 -5.84
CA ALA A 72 13.35 9.43 -5.58
C ALA A 72 14.10 10.13 -6.73
N VAL A 73 13.87 9.69 -7.98
CA VAL A 73 14.46 10.32 -9.18
C VAL A 73 14.09 11.81 -9.26
N ARG A 74 12.86 12.16 -8.91
CA ARG A 74 12.36 13.53 -9.01
C ARG A 74 12.86 14.45 -7.88
N ASN A 75 13.21 13.90 -6.72
CA ASN A 75 13.76 14.66 -5.60
C ASN A 75 15.27 14.90 -5.75
N GLU A 76 15.97 14.08 -6.55
CA GLU A 76 17.40 14.18 -6.82
C GLU A 76 17.77 15.23 -7.89
N ASP A 77 16.76 15.75 -8.61
CA ASP A 77 16.91 16.82 -9.61
C ASP A 77 16.82 18.25 -9.01
N ARG A 78 16.69 18.39 -7.67
CA ARG A 78 16.47 19.69 -7.00
C ARG A 78 17.71 20.31 -6.35
#